data_AF-A0A534Z0C7-F1
#
_entry.id   AF-A0A534Z0C7-F1
#
_cell.length_a   1.000
_cell.length_b   1.000
_cell.length_c   1.000
_cell.angle_alpha   90.00
_cell.angle_beta   90.00
_cell.angle_gamma   90.00
#
_symmetry.space_group_name_H-M   'P 1'
#
loop_
_entity.id
_entity.type
_entity.pdbx_description
1 polymer ?
#
loop_
_entity_poly.entity_id
_entity_poly.type
_entity_poly.pdbx_seq_one_letter_code
_entity_poly.pdbx_strand_id
1 'polypeptide(L)'
;MSSRWLAGAVALALSGCVVIDASDSGGRPDPVRVGQPLTYTIAVEAISADTGVVLTDMPPAEAAPVSASASQGTCSGAAPVVCNLGALATGSRATVTIVVVPTVPGKITNTASVTSDAGCGGEEDDRPCMASFVTEVDDCTRDAECADGDVCTADTCDAATHLCAHARVITAMSDPRLRIGGLDSPPGDDRLAFRGALALPAPITPPLDPVATGVRFLVRTRAGGVVVDADIAPGRFDPRARVGWKVDRRVRPTRWTHVDRSASPAGGIVRLQIRDRSSRTPGLVGLVLRARKGSYPVSSTDPSLDAEVVLNPTQGQCGRAVFLAPSCRFSSRASVLECR
;
A
#
# COMPACT_ATOMS: atom_id res chain seq x y z
N MET A 1 32.69 -3.99 66.46
CA MET A 1 33.53 -3.51 65.35
C MET A 1 32.73 -3.67 64.08
N SER A 2 32.51 -2.55 63.37
CA SER A 2 32.35 -2.36 61.92
C SER A 2 31.52 -3.40 61.12
N SER A 3 30.60 -3.02 60.23
CA SER A 3 30.82 -2.00 59.21
C SER A 3 29.49 -1.58 58.57
N ARG A 4 29.22 -0.27 58.61
CA ARG A 4 28.24 0.40 57.75
C ARG A 4 28.85 0.54 56.35
N TRP A 5 28.25 -0.12 55.37
CA TRP A 5 28.56 0.13 53.96
C TRP A 5 27.78 1.36 53.50
N LEU A 6 28.51 2.45 53.22
CA LEU A 6 28.03 3.59 52.44
C LEU A 6 28.05 3.17 50.97
N ALA A 7 26.92 2.73 50.43
CA ALA A 7 26.74 2.65 48.99
C ALA A 7 26.35 4.05 48.49
N GLY A 8 27.35 4.85 48.12
CA GLY A 8 27.12 6.03 47.29
C GLY A 8 26.66 5.56 45.92
N ALA A 9 25.38 5.75 45.63
CA ALA A 9 24.86 5.60 44.28
C ALA A 9 25.46 6.73 43.43
N VAL A 10 26.53 6.42 42.70
CA VAL A 10 26.92 7.23 41.54
C VAL A 10 25.80 7.04 40.53
N ALA A 11 24.87 8.00 40.50
CA ALA A 11 23.97 8.14 39.37
C ALA A 11 24.85 8.45 38.16
N LEU A 12 25.13 7.41 37.36
CA LEU A 12 25.56 7.60 35.98
C LEU A 12 24.42 8.35 35.30
N ALA A 13 24.54 9.68 35.26
CA ALA A 13 23.69 10.50 34.43
C ALA A 13 23.89 9.98 33.00
N LEU A 14 22.84 9.39 32.44
CA LEU A 14 22.79 9.04 31.03
C LEU A 14 23.23 10.27 30.23
N SER A 15 24.07 10.08 29.21
CA SER A 15 24.40 11.16 28.29
C SER A 15 23.10 11.73 27.73
N GLY A 16 23.02 13.06 27.66
CA GLY A 16 21.96 13.78 26.96
C GLY A 16 21.71 13.14 25.60
N CYS A 17 20.43 13.07 25.21
CA CYS A 17 20.03 12.38 24.01
C CYS A 17 18.79 13.06 23.43
N VAL A 18 18.90 13.46 22.16
CA VAL A 18 17.81 14.03 21.38
C VAL A 18 17.50 13.18 20.15
N VAL A 19 16.24 13.20 19.73
CA VAL A 19 15.71 12.45 18.58
C VAL A 19 14.71 13.28 17.78
N ILE A 20 14.46 12.87 16.53
CA ILE A 20 13.33 13.36 15.74
C ILE A 20 12.15 12.38 15.91
N ASP A 21 11.00 12.89 16.35
CA ASP A 21 9.75 12.12 16.40
C ASP A 21 9.06 12.13 15.04
N ALA A 22 9.37 11.12 14.21
CA ALA A 22 8.83 10.99 12.86
C ALA A 22 7.31 10.74 12.83
N SER A 23 6.70 10.28 13.94
CA SER A 23 5.27 9.97 13.98
C SER A 23 4.38 11.23 13.98
N ASP A 24 4.92 12.34 14.46
CA ASP A 24 4.28 13.66 14.52
C ASP A 24 4.92 14.66 13.54
N SER A 25 5.86 14.18 12.72
CA SER A 25 6.60 14.99 11.74
C SER A 25 6.20 14.62 10.31
N GLY A 26 6.22 15.61 9.41
CA GLY A 26 5.93 15.39 8.00
C GLY A 26 5.43 16.62 7.26
N GLY A 27 5.23 16.46 5.95
CA GLY A 27 4.67 17.47 5.06
C GLY A 27 3.14 17.45 5.05
N ARG A 28 2.51 18.64 5.12
CA ARG A 28 1.07 18.83 4.99
C ARG A 28 0.76 20.04 4.10
N PRO A 29 -0.23 19.97 3.19
CA PRO A 29 -1.01 18.77 2.84
C PRO A 29 -0.14 17.71 2.12
N ASP A 30 -0.61 16.46 2.11
CA ASP A 30 0.02 15.35 1.39
C ASP A 30 -1.12 14.52 0.75
N PRO A 31 -1.27 14.54 -0.59
CA PRO A 31 -0.44 15.25 -1.57
C PRO A 31 -0.59 16.79 -1.50
N VAL A 32 0.41 17.51 -2.00
CA VAL A 32 0.42 18.98 -2.17
C VAL A 32 0.46 19.34 -3.65
N ARG A 33 -0.07 20.51 -4.01
CA ARG A 33 -0.03 20.98 -5.41
C ARG A 33 1.22 21.81 -5.71
N VAL A 34 1.75 21.70 -6.93
CA VAL A 34 2.77 22.63 -7.45
C VAL A 34 2.31 24.08 -7.26
N GLY A 35 3.21 24.93 -6.74
CA GLY A 35 2.94 26.35 -6.49
C GLY A 35 2.13 26.65 -5.23
N GLN A 36 1.66 25.64 -4.49
CA GLN A 36 1.00 25.82 -3.19
C GLN A 36 1.98 25.68 -2.03
N PRO A 37 1.72 26.32 -0.87
CA PRO A 37 2.57 26.17 0.30
C PRO A 37 2.45 24.76 0.89
N LEU A 38 3.57 24.06 0.98
CA LEU A 38 3.77 22.83 1.74
C LEU A 38 4.41 23.18 3.09
N THR A 39 3.83 22.69 4.18
CA THR A 39 4.36 22.90 5.53
C THR A 39 4.95 21.61 6.06
N TYR A 40 6.24 21.59 6.33
CA TYR A 40 6.91 20.56 7.11
C TYR A 40 6.90 20.93 8.58
N THR A 41 6.34 20.05 9.41
CA THR A 41 6.48 20.13 10.87
C THR A 41 7.45 19.05 11.31
N ILE A 42 8.45 19.42 12.10
CA ILE A 42 9.48 18.50 12.61
C ILE A 42 9.55 18.64 14.12
N ALA A 43 9.27 17.55 14.82
CA ALA A 43 9.30 17.47 16.28
C ALA A 43 10.65 16.91 16.75
N VAL A 44 11.37 17.69 17.57
CA VAL A 44 12.59 17.29 18.25
C VAL A 44 12.27 17.01 19.71
N GLU A 45 12.55 15.80 20.18
CA GLU A 45 12.29 15.35 21.55
C GLU A 45 13.61 15.08 22.27
N ALA A 46 13.72 15.58 23.51
CA ALA A 46 14.84 15.26 24.39
C ALA A 46 14.47 14.07 25.29
N ILE A 47 15.10 12.92 25.07
CA ILE A 47 14.92 11.71 25.89
C ILE A 47 15.48 11.94 27.30
N SER A 48 16.59 12.67 27.38
CA SER A 48 17.14 13.21 28.62
C SER A 48 17.59 14.66 28.38
N ALA A 49 17.70 15.44 29.45
CA ALA A 49 18.05 16.85 29.35
C ALA A 49 19.38 17.05 28.59
N ASP A 50 19.37 17.97 27.63
CA ASP A 50 20.50 18.21 26.73
C ASP A 50 20.63 19.70 26.38
N THR A 51 21.82 20.10 25.94
CA THR A 51 22.16 21.46 25.52
C THR A 51 22.73 21.48 24.11
N GLY A 52 22.85 22.67 23.54
CA GLY A 52 23.41 22.82 22.19
C GLY A 52 22.58 22.11 21.12
N VAL A 53 21.26 21.92 21.34
CA VAL A 53 20.40 21.23 20.38
C VAL A 53 20.23 22.10 19.13
N VAL A 54 20.61 21.54 17.99
CA VAL A 54 20.53 22.18 16.68
C VAL A 54 19.85 21.22 15.71
N LEU A 55 18.80 21.70 15.05
CA LEU A 55 18.18 21.01 13.92
C LEU A 55 18.68 21.62 12.62
N THR A 56 19.17 20.79 11.71
CA THR A 56 19.57 21.16 10.36
C THR A 56 18.67 20.44 9.37
N ASP A 57 17.96 21.21 8.56
CA ASP A 57 17.03 20.71 7.55
C ASP A 57 17.50 21.12 6.15
N MET A 58 17.39 20.20 5.20
CA MET A 58 17.64 20.46 3.78
C MET A 58 16.31 20.35 3.03
N PRO A 59 15.67 21.48 2.71
CA PRO A 59 14.49 21.50 1.87
C PRO A 59 14.73 20.82 0.51
N PRO A 60 13.70 20.18 -0.08
CA PRO A 60 13.83 19.56 -1.40
C PRO A 60 14.30 20.56 -2.46
N ALA A 61 15.21 20.17 -3.35
CA ALA A 61 15.70 21.04 -4.43
C ALA A 61 14.58 21.46 -5.40
N GLU A 62 13.53 20.64 -5.46
CA GLU A 62 12.31 20.83 -6.22
C GLU A 62 11.35 21.84 -5.60
N ALA A 63 11.65 22.39 -4.40
CA ALA A 63 10.79 23.33 -3.68
C ALA A 63 11.53 24.63 -3.29
N ALA A 64 10.86 25.77 -3.49
CA ALA A 64 11.38 27.08 -3.10
C ALA A 64 11.09 27.32 -1.60
N PRO A 65 12.12 27.58 -0.76
CA PRO A 65 11.91 27.88 0.66
C PRO A 65 11.21 29.24 0.84
N VAL A 66 10.21 29.28 1.72
CA VAL A 66 9.42 30.50 2.01
C VAL A 66 9.73 31.02 3.41
N SER A 67 9.63 30.17 4.43
CA SER A 67 9.88 30.55 5.81
C SER A 67 10.29 29.36 6.67
N ALA A 68 10.94 29.65 7.79
CA ALA A 68 11.24 28.68 8.83
C ALA A 68 11.08 29.34 10.20
N SER A 69 10.46 28.64 11.14
CA SER A 69 10.32 29.07 12.53
C SER A 69 10.41 27.88 13.48
N ALA A 70 10.72 28.14 14.74
CA ALA A 70 10.77 27.14 15.79
C ALA A 70 9.95 27.60 17.00
N SER A 71 9.39 26.64 17.74
CA SER A 71 8.67 26.89 18.99
C SER A 71 9.58 27.46 20.09
N GLN A 72 10.88 27.21 19.98
CA GLN A 72 11.92 27.83 20.80
C GLN A 72 13.21 28.03 19.99
N GLY A 73 14.01 29.00 20.41
CA GLY A 73 15.26 29.30 19.72
C GLY A 73 15.05 30.10 18.45
N THR A 74 15.97 29.95 17.49
CA THR A 74 15.96 30.74 16.24
C THR A 74 16.35 29.90 15.04
N CYS A 75 15.65 30.09 13.92
CA CYS A 75 15.98 29.48 12.63
C CYS A 75 16.61 30.52 11.70
N SER A 76 17.55 30.10 10.88
CA SER A 76 18.23 30.92 9.87
C SER A 76 18.59 30.08 8.65
N GLY A 77 18.84 30.75 7.53
CA GLY A 77 19.11 30.08 6.26
C GLY A 77 17.84 29.67 5.52
N ALA A 78 18.02 28.97 4.41
CA ALA A 78 16.96 28.57 3.48
C ALA A 78 17.25 27.21 2.84
N ALA A 79 18.53 26.88 2.60
CA ALA A 79 19.02 25.55 2.23
C ALA A 79 20.53 25.48 2.55
N PRO A 80 20.94 24.91 3.69
CA PRO A 80 20.10 24.34 4.73
C PRO A 80 19.38 25.42 5.57
N VAL A 81 18.27 25.01 6.18
CA VAL A 81 17.65 25.71 7.32
C VAL A 81 18.31 25.20 8.59
N VAL A 82 18.87 26.11 9.40
CA VAL A 82 19.54 25.77 10.66
C VAL A 82 18.79 26.43 11.82
N CYS A 83 18.24 25.61 12.70
CA CYS A 83 17.49 26.01 13.87
C CYS A 83 18.26 25.71 15.16
N ASN A 84 18.72 26.77 15.82
CA ASN A 84 19.37 26.69 17.13
C ASN A 84 18.28 26.62 18.20
N LEU A 85 17.95 25.41 18.65
CA LEU A 85 16.88 25.15 19.62
C LEU A 85 17.36 25.34 21.07
N GLY A 86 18.67 25.23 21.32
CA GLY A 86 19.26 25.51 22.63
C GLY A 86 19.11 24.35 23.60
N ALA A 87 18.78 24.63 24.86
CA ALA A 87 18.60 23.61 25.88
C ALA A 87 17.19 23.00 25.82
N LEU A 88 17.09 21.68 25.98
CA LEU A 88 15.85 20.95 26.13
C LEU A 88 15.90 20.14 27.43
N ALA A 89 14.89 20.29 28.28
CA ALA A 89 14.77 19.47 29.48
C ALA A 89 14.28 18.06 29.13
N THR A 90 14.52 17.10 30.03
CA THR A 90 14.05 15.72 29.90
C THR A 90 12.55 15.66 29.55
N GLY A 91 12.21 14.95 28.48
CA GLY A 91 10.84 14.77 28.00
C GLY A 91 10.23 16.01 27.33
N SER A 92 10.99 17.11 27.18
CA SER A 92 10.52 18.30 26.48
C SER A 92 10.66 18.15 24.96
N ARG A 93 9.80 18.87 24.24
CA ARG A 93 9.74 18.86 22.78
C ARG A 93 9.83 20.28 22.24
N ALA A 94 10.60 20.45 21.17
CA ALA A 94 10.59 21.64 20.33
C ALA A 94 10.07 21.28 18.94
N THR A 95 9.28 22.15 18.32
CA THR A 95 8.77 21.96 16.97
C THR A 95 9.37 22.99 16.03
N VAL A 96 9.80 22.54 14.86
CA VAL A 96 10.28 23.38 13.76
C VAL A 96 9.25 23.31 12.63
N THR A 97 8.82 24.47 12.15
CA THR A 97 7.89 24.60 11.03
C THR A 97 8.63 25.24 9.86
N ILE A 98 8.68 24.53 8.73
CA ILE A 98 9.33 24.99 7.50
C ILE A 98 8.27 25.02 6.40
N VAL A 99 8.10 26.17 5.76
CA VAL A 99 7.19 26.34 4.63
C VAL A 99 7.99 26.43 3.35
N VAL A 100 7.65 25.59 2.39
CA VAL A 100 8.23 25.57 1.04
C VAL A 100 7.12 25.63 0.00
N VAL A 101 7.46 25.98 -1.24
CA VAL A 101 6.54 25.93 -2.39
C VAL A 101 7.16 25.03 -3.46
N PRO A 102 6.62 23.82 -3.67
CA PRO A 102 7.08 22.93 -4.73
C PRO A 102 6.93 23.57 -6.12
N THR A 103 7.90 23.33 -6.99
CA THR A 103 7.99 23.94 -8.34
C THR A 103 7.83 22.93 -9.48
N VAL A 104 7.92 21.63 -9.17
CA VAL A 104 7.75 20.54 -10.13
C VAL A 104 6.93 19.40 -9.49
N PRO A 105 6.14 18.65 -10.28
CA PRO A 105 5.44 17.47 -9.79
C PRO A 105 6.38 16.31 -9.51
N GLY A 106 5.91 15.36 -8.70
CA GLY A 106 6.59 14.13 -8.32
C GLY A 106 6.77 14.00 -6.81
N LYS A 107 7.43 12.92 -6.38
CA LYS A 107 7.75 12.72 -4.97
C LYS A 107 8.96 13.57 -4.59
N ILE A 108 8.76 14.48 -3.65
CA ILE A 108 9.84 15.29 -3.07
C ILE A 108 10.17 14.75 -1.68
N THR A 109 11.45 14.81 -1.30
CA THR A 109 11.91 14.31 0.00
C THR A 109 12.59 15.43 0.76
N ASN A 110 12.06 15.75 1.94
CA ASN A 110 12.69 16.67 2.88
C ASN A 110 13.50 15.87 3.90
N THR A 111 14.75 16.27 4.17
CA THR A 111 15.61 15.56 5.12
C THR A 111 16.05 16.49 6.24
N ALA A 112 15.70 16.11 7.47
CA ALA A 112 16.08 16.82 8.68
C ALA A 112 17.06 15.99 9.50
N SER A 113 17.99 16.65 10.17
CA SER A 113 18.95 16.05 11.09
C SER A 113 19.03 16.86 12.39
N VAL A 114 19.26 16.19 13.51
CA VAL A 114 19.43 16.84 14.82
C VAL A 114 20.77 16.46 15.44
N THR A 115 21.42 17.45 16.05
CA THR A 115 22.65 17.30 16.83
C THR A 115 22.52 18.00 18.17
N SER A 116 23.30 17.60 19.16
CA SER A 116 23.40 18.21 20.49
C SER A 116 24.78 18.00 21.10
N ASP A 117 25.05 18.60 22.26
CA ASP A 117 26.35 18.48 22.94
C ASP A 117 26.61 17.04 23.43
N ALA A 118 25.57 16.34 23.88
CA ALA A 118 25.67 14.97 24.37
C ALA A 118 25.42 13.90 23.28
N GLY A 119 24.90 14.32 22.12
CA GLY A 119 24.67 13.47 20.97
C GLY A 119 23.22 13.04 20.78
N CYS A 120 22.98 12.32 19.70
CA CYS A 120 21.67 11.80 19.33
C CYS A 120 21.66 10.28 19.49
N GLY A 121 20.53 9.69 19.88
CA GLY A 121 20.45 8.26 20.17
C GLY A 121 19.16 7.63 19.68
N GLY A 122 19.26 6.58 18.87
CA GLY A 122 18.09 5.80 18.47
C GLY A 122 18.39 4.79 17.38
N GLU A 123 18.69 3.55 17.79
CA GLU A 123 18.62 2.39 16.89
C GLU A 123 17.52 1.40 17.29
N GLU A 124 16.88 1.56 18.47
CA GLU A 124 15.91 0.55 18.98
C GLU A 124 14.42 0.88 18.76
N ASP A 125 14.02 2.09 18.31
CA ASP A 125 12.60 2.53 18.38
C ASP A 125 12.08 3.40 17.20
N ASP A 126 12.65 3.31 15.99
CA ASP A 126 12.30 4.17 14.83
C ASP A 126 12.47 5.69 15.09
N ARG A 127 13.31 6.08 16.06
CA ARG A 127 13.60 7.47 16.44
C ARG A 127 15.01 7.90 16.00
N PRO A 128 15.22 8.28 14.73
CA PRO A 128 16.56 8.54 14.21
C PRO A 128 17.03 9.98 14.51
N CYS A 129 18.35 10.16 14.48
CA CYS A 129 18.97 11.49 14.41
C CYS A 129 18.69 12.21 13.08
N MET A 130 18.21 11.47 12.08
CA MET A 130 17.91 11.96 10.75
C MET A 130 16.59 11.36 10.27
N ALA A 131 15.63 12.19 9.90
CA ALA A 131 14.34 11.77 9.38
C ALA A 131 14.16 12.30 7.96
N SER A 132 13.53 11.50 7.10
CA SER A 132 13.17 11.89 5.75
C SER A 132 11.66 11.79 5.56
N PHE A 133 11.07 12.86 5.03
CA PHE A 133 9.63 12.97 4.80
C PHE A 133 9.38 13.06 3.32
N VAL A 134 8.77 12.00 2.77
CA VAL A 134 8.34 11.98 1.38
C VAL A 134 6.96 12.61 1.29
N THR A 135 6.80 13.58 0.40
CA THR A 135 5.51 14.19 0.09
C THR A 135 5.28 14.11 -1.40
N GLU A 136 4.06 13.79 -1.80
CA GLU A 136 3.68 13.76 -3.21
C GLU A 136 3.28 15.17 -3.68
N VAL A 137 3.89 15.62 -4.78
CA VAL A 137 3.58 16.90 -5.42
C VAL A 137 2.84 16.65 -6.71
N ASP A 138 1.61 17.16 -6.78
CA ASP A 138 0.74 17.01 -7.94
C ASP A 138 0.66 18.32 -8.73
N ASP A 139 0.74 18.23 -10.06
CA ASP A 139 0.46 19.39 -10.95
C ASP A 139 -0.91 19.24 -11.64
N CYS A 140 -1.53 18.05 -11.58
CA CYS A 140 -2.86 17.72 -12.12
C CYS A 140 -3.30 18.67 -13.24
N THR A 141 -2.64 18.56 -14.40
CA THR A 141 -3.04 19.30 -15.60
C THR A 141 -3.83 18.42 -16.56
N ARG A 142 -3.66 17.09 -16.47
CA ARG A 142 -4.36 16.06 -17.25
C ARG A 142 -4.49 14.77 -16.43
N ASP A 143 -5.55 13.98 -16.67
CA ASP A 143 -5.81 12.70 -15.98
C ASP A 143 -4.61 11.73 -15.98
N ALA A 144 -3.83 11.70 -17.06
CA ALA A 144 -2.65 10.82 -17.19
C ALA A 144 -1.54 11.12 -16.16
N GLU A 145 -1.53 12.31 -15.56
CA GLU A 145 -0.56 12.72 -14.53
C GLU A 145 -0.97 12.25 -13.13
N CYS A 146 -2.23 11.79 -12.97
CA CYS A 146 -2.75 11.24 -11.72
C CYS A 146 -2.60 9.72 -11.61
N ALA A 147 -1.97 9.06 -12.57
CA ALA A 147 -1.79 7.61 -12.51
C ALA A 147 -0.78 7.25 -11.41
N ASP A 148 -1.26 6.83 -10.24
CA ASP A 148 -0.45 6.36 -9.11
C ASP A 148 0.10 4.93 -9.30
N GLY A 149 -0.33 4.26 -10.37
CA GLY A 149 0.02 2.88 -10.68
C GLY A 149 -0.83 1.87 -9.91
N ASP A 150 -1.80 2.32 -9.11
CA ASP A 150 -2.82 1.46 -8.54
C ASP A 150 -3.73 0.96 -9.64
N VAL A 151 -4.06 -0.32 -9.53
CA VAL A 151 -4.91 -0.96 -10.50
C VAL A 151 -6.36 -0.74 -10.11
N CYS A 152 -7.22 -0.51 -11.10
CA CYS A 152 -8.67 -0.42 -10.95
C CYS A 152 -9.17 0.87 -10.29
N THR A 153 -8.45 1.97 -10.47
CA THR A 153 -8.89 3.33 -10.16
C THR A 153 -9.16 4.10 -11.46
N ALA A 154 -10.15 5.00 -11.46
CA ALA A 154 -10.20 6.10 -12.41
C ALA A 154 -9.41 7.21 -11.77
N ASP A 155 -8.19 7.35 -12.24
CA ASP A 155 -7.31 8.43 -11.86
C ASP A 155 -7.75 9.65 -12.65
N THR A 156 -8.61 10.44 -12.01
CA THR A 156 -9.24 11.60 -12.62
C THR A 156 -8.57 12.83 -12.08
N CYS A 157 -8.15 13.71 -12.96
CA CYS A 157 -7.74 15.03 -12.58
C CYS A 157 -8.98 15.92 -12.47
N ASP A 158 -9.27 16.42 -11.27
CA ASP A 158 -10.21 17.53 -11.16
C ASP A 158 -9.51 18.81 -11.60
N ALA A 159 -9.70 19.22 -12.84
CA ALA A 159 -9.07 20.42 -13.40
C ALA A 159 -9.48 21.74 -12.70
N ALA A 160 -10.54 21.75 -11.87
CA ALA A 160 -10.92 22.93 -11.09
C ALA A 160 -10.15 23.02 -9.77
N THR A 161 -9.91 21.89 -9.11
CA THR A 161 -9.15 21.83 -7.85
C THR A 161 -7.67 21.49 -8.05
N HIS A 162 -7.32 20.99 -9.24
CA HIS A 162 -6.05 20.37 -9.60
C HIS A 162 -5.61 19.31 -8.59
N LEU A 163 -6.57 18.50 -8.15
CA LEU A 163 -6.35 17.35 -7.29
C LEU A 163 -6.57 16.08 -8.09
N CYS A 164 -5.68 15.11 -7.87
CA CYS A 164 -5.84 13.77 -8.38
C CYS A 164 -6.85 13.00 -7.51
N ALA A 165 -7.83 12.37 -8.16
CA ALA A 165 -8.81 11.52 -7.52
C ALA A 165 -8.63 10.09 -8.04
N HIS A 166 -8.32 9.14 -7.14
CA HIS A 166 -8.10 7.73 -7.47
C HIS A 166 -9.33 6.90 -7.10
N ALA A 167 -10.47 7.21 -7.73
CA ALA A 167 -11.72 6.55 -7.41
C ALA A 167 -11.72 5.11 -7.94
N ARG A 168 -11.91 4.10 -7.10
CA ARG A 168 -11.97 2.70 -7.55
C ARG A 168 -13.03 2.50 -8.65
N VAL A 169 -12.59 2.21 -9.87
CA VAL A 169 -13.43 1.75 -10.98
C VAL A 169 -13.38 0.23 -11.00
N ILE A 170 -14.25 -0.36 -10.18
CA ILE A 170 -14.40 -1.81 -10.15
C ILE A 170 -15.82 -2.18 -10.52
N THR A 171 -15.98 -2.98 -11.57
CA THR A 171 -17.28 -3.47 -11.98
C THR A 171 -17.79 -4.52 -11.00
N ALA A 172 -19.00 -4.34 -10.48
CA ALA A 172 -19.66 -5.38 -9.70
C ALA A 172 -19.87 -6.65 -10.54
N MET A 173 -19.46 -7.80 -10.02
CA MET A 173 -19.64 -9.07 -10.71
C MET A 173 -21.09 -9.57 -10.62
N SER A 174 -21.57 -10.07 -11.73
CA SER A 174 -22.82 -10.82 -11.88
C SER A 174 -22.63 -12.31 -11.54
N ASP A 175 -23.60 -12.86 -10.81
CA ASP A 175 -23.66 -14.25 -10.34
C ASP A 175 -22.35 -14.79 -9.72
N PRO A 176 -21.68 -14.04 -8.81
CA PRO A 176 -20.44 -14.51 -8.24
C PRO A 176 -20.71 -15.70 -7.30
N ARG A 177 -19.83 -16.69 -7.32
CA ARG A 177 -19.89 -17.85 -6.43
C ARG A 177 -18.49 -18.19 -5.98
N LEU A 178 -18.30 -18.26 -4.67
CA LEU A 178 -17.05 -18.66 -4.03
C LEU A 178 -17.29 -19.89 -3.19
N ARG A 179 -16.43 -20.89 -3.32
CA ARG A 179 -16.48 -22.12 -2.52
C ARG A 179 -15.09 -22.44 -2.04
N ILE A 180 -14.90 -22.46 -0.73
CA ILE A 180 -13.66 -22.85 -0.07
C ILE A 180 -13.93 -24.12 0.72
N GLY A 181 -13.08 -25.13 0.60
CA GLY A 181 -13.27 -26.39 1.31
C GLY A 181 -11.96 -27.03 1.71
N GLY A 182 -12.02 -27.95 2.67
CA GLY A 182 -10.84 -28.53 3.31
C GLY A 182 -10.39 -27.78 4.55
N LEU A 183 -11.22 -26.89 5.10
CA LEU A 183 -10.83 -25.94 6.16
C LEU A 183 -10.46 -26.58 7.51
N ASP A 184 -10.78 -27.86 7.71
CA ASP A 184 -10.39 -28.64 8.89
C ASP A 184 -9.21 -29.59 8.60
N SER A 185 -8.60 -29.50 7.41
CA SER A 185 -7.40 -30.27 7.03
C SER A 185 -6.13 -29.50 7.40
N PRO A 186 -4.94 -30.15 7.45
CA PRO A 186 -3.69 -29.46 7.68
C PRO A 186 -3.53 -28.25 6.73
N PRO A 187 -2.93 -27.13 7.18
CA PRO A 187 -2.68 -25.99 6.31
C PRO A 187 -1.96 -26.44 5.03
N GLY A 188 -2.48 -26.02 3.87
CA GLY A 188 -1.90 -26.34 2.57
C GLY A 188 -2.66 -27.41 1.77
N ASP A 189 -3.82 -27.90 2.24
CA ASP A 189 -4.68 -28.84 1.48
C ASP A 189 -6.02 -28.24 1.04
N ASP A 190 -6.25 -26.95 1.34
CA ASP A 190 -7.50 -26.28 1.03
C ASP A 190 -7.72 -26.15 -0.48
N ARG A 191 -9.00 -26.09 -0.84
CA ARG A 191 -9.47 -25.95 -2.22
C ARG A 191 -10.36 -24.74 -2.33
N LEU A 192 -10.10 -23.91 -3.33
CA LEU A 192 -10.93 -22.75 -3.64
C LEU A 192 -11.48 -22.88 -5.06
N ALA A 193 -12.76 -22.58 -5.22
CA ALA A 193 -13.40 -22.48 -6.52
C ALA A 193 -14.16 -21.16 -6.59
N PHE A 194 -13.90 -20.39 -7.64
CA PHE A 194 -14.56 -19.11 -7.87
C PHE A 194 -15.17 -19.09 -9.27
N ARG A 195 -16.35 -18.50 -9.39
CA ARG A 195 -17.03 -18.21 -10.66
C ARG A 195 -17.65 -16.83 -10.55
N GLY A 196 -17.70 -16.11 -11.66
CA GLY A 196 -18.43 -14.84 -11.77
C GLY A 196 -18.39 -14.35 -13.20
N ALA A 197 -19.09 -13.27 -13.48
CA ALA A 197 -18.92 -12.54 -14.72
C ALA A 197 -18.93 -11.03 -14.46
N LEU A 198 -18.09 -10.27 -15.15
CA LEU A 198 -18.02 -8.82 -15.08
C LEU A 198 -18.43 -8.21 -16.41
N ALA A 199 -19.04 -7.04 -16.37
CA ALA A 199 -19.43 -6.27 -17.55
C ALA A 199 -18.46 -5.10 -17.75
N LEU A 200 -17.41 -5.33 -18.54
CA LEU A 200 -16.46 -4.29 -18.90
C LEU A 200 -17.11 -3.29 -19.87
N PRO A 201 -16.63 -2.03 -19.94
CA PRO A 201 -17.03 -1.09 -20.98
C PRO A 201 -16.87 -1.72 -22.38
N ALA A 202 -17.87 -1.52 -23.24
CA ALA A 202 -17.89 -2.07 -24.60
C ALA A 202 -17.63 -0.96 -25.64
N PRO A 203 -16.74 -1.16 -26.62
CA PRO A 203 -15.89 -2.34 -26.80
C PRO A 203 -14.81 -2.46 -25.73
N ILE A 204 -14.38 -3.69 -25.42
CA ILE A 204 -13.31 -3.91 -24.43
C ILE A 204 -11.99 -3.38 -25.02
N THR A 205 -11.56 -2.23 -24.53
CA THR A 205 -10.31 -1.57 -24.94
C THR A 205 -9.40 -1.35 -23.73
N PRO A 206 -8.13 -1.77 -23.80
CA PRO A 206 -7.54 -2.60 -24.86
C PRO A 206 -8.12 -4.03 -24.84
N PRO A 207 -7.98 -4.81 -25.94
CA PRO A 207 -8.45 -6.18 -25.96
C PRO A 207 -7.84 -7.01 -24.81
N LEU A 208 -8.61 -7.94 -24.25
CA LEU A 208 -8.12 -8.85 -23.22
C LEU A 208 -6.94 -9.67 -23.74
N ASP A 209 -5.79 -9.60 -23.08
CA ASP A 209 -4.65 -10.47 -23.35
C ASP A 209 -3.90 -10.89 -22.08
N PRO A 210 -4.47 -11.80 -21.27
CA PRO A 210 -3.80 -12.30 -20.06
C PRO A 210 -2.50 -13.07 -20.38
N VAL A 211 -2.23 -13.42 -21.65
CA VAL A 211 -0.94 -14.00 -22.04
C VAL A 211 0.17 -12.95 -21.96
N ALA A 212 -0.14 -11.69 -22.26
CA ALA A 212 0.79 -10.58 -22.15
C ALA A 212 0.77 -9.95 -20.75
N THR A 213 -0.41 -9.84 -20.14
CA THR A 213 -0.59 -9.02 -18.93
C THR A 213 -0.65 -9.80 -17.62
N GLY A 214 -0.91 -11.11 -17.66
CA GLY A 214 -1.21 -11.88 -16.45
C GLY A 214 -2.56 -11.49 -15.84
N VAL A 215 -2.85 -12.00 -14.63
CA VAL A 215 -4.07 -11.73 -13.88
C VAL A 215 -3.76 -11.75 -12.39
N ARG A 216 -4.32 -10.82 -11.62
CA ARG A 216 -4.29 -10.91 -10.15
C ARG A 216 -5.66 -11.32 -9.61
N PHE A 217 -5.65 -12.26 -8.66
CA PHE A 217 -6.84 -12.67 -7.94
C PHE A 217 -6.63 -12.48 -6.45
N LEU A 218 -7.50 -11.66 -5.84
CA LEU A 218 -7.42 -11.28 -4.45
C LEU A 218 -8.74 -11.60 -3.76
N VAL A 219 -8.69 -12.22 -2.58
CA VAL A 219 -9.82 -12.36 -1.69
C VAL A 219 -9.41 -11.88 -0.30
N ARG A 220 -10.18 -10.96 0.26
CA ARG A 220 -9.97 -10.42 1.61
C ARG A 220 -11.20 -10.63 2.47
N THR A 221 -10.99 -10.65 3.78
CA THR A 221 -12.06 -10.47 4.75
C THR A 221 -12.38 -8.98 4.86
N ARG A 222 -13.57 -8.63 5.34
CA ARG A 222 -13.93 -7.22 5.58
C ARG A 222 -13.03 -6.54 6.62
N ALA A 223 -12.45 -7.32 7.54
CA ALA A 223 -11.48 -6.86 8.51
C ALA A 223 -10.07 -6.62 7.92
N GLY A 224 -9.89 -6.76 6.60
CA GLY A 224 -8.63 -6.52 5.89
C GLY A 224 -7.69 -7.73 5.82
N GLY A 225 -8.06 -8.86 6.45
CA GLY A 225 -7.28 -10.10 6.39
C GLY A 225 -7.23 -10.69 4.99
N VAL A 226 -6.06 -11.13 4.54
CA VAL A 226 -5.89 -11.73 3.22
C VAL A 226 -6.23 -13.22 3.27
N VAL A 227 -7.18 -13.64 2.45
CA VAL A 227 -7.56 -15.06 2.28
C VAL A 227 -6.77 -15.70 1.14
N VAL A 228 -6.64 -14.99 0.02
CA VAL A 228 -5.72 -15.34 -1.07
C VAL A 228 -5.33 -14.06 -1.80
N ASP A 229 -4.05 -13.94 -2.14
CA ASP A 229 -3.54 -12.95 -3.08
C ASP A 229 -2.62 -13.66 -4.04
N ALA A 230 -2.95 -13.65 -5.32
CA ALA A 230 -2.31 -14.50 -6.30
C ALA A 230 -2.12 -13.77 -7.62
N ASP A 231 -0.84 -13.58 -7.96
CA ASP A 231 -0.40 -13.09 -9.26
C ASP A 231 -0.18 -14.27 -10.21
N ILE A 232 -1.10 -14.42 -11.16
CA ILE A 232 -1.01 -15.42 -12.23
C ILE A 232 -0.17 -14.81 -13.35
N ALA A 233 1.04 -15.34 -13.49
CA ALA A 233 2.03 -14.81 -14.42
C ALA A 233 1.52 -14.79 -15.89
N PRO A 234 1.95 -13.80 -16.69
CA PRO A 234 1.82 -13.85 -18.13
C PRO A 234 2.65 -14.99 -18.73
N GLY A 235 2.41 -15.28 -20.02
CA GLY A 235 3.21 -16.23 -20.79
C GLY A 235 2.39 -17.38 -21.36
N ARG A 236 2.78 -17.84 -22.56
CA ARG A 236 2.14 -18.99 -23.20
C ARG A 236 2.45 -20.26 -22.42
N PHE A 237 1.53 -21.22 -22.49
CA PHE A 237 1.71 -22.53 -21.86
C PHE A 237 2.98 -23.22 -22.34
N ASP A 238 3.91 -23.49 -21.42
CA ASP A 238 5.07 -24.32 -21.64
C ASP A 238 4.74 -25.79 -21.30
N PRO A 239 4.80 -26.72 -22.28
CA PRO A 239 4.57 -28.14 -22.03
C PRO A 239 5.58 -28.80 -21.08
N ARG A 240 6.81 -28.28 -20.96
CA ARG A 240 7.86 -28.84 -20.09
C ARG A 240 7.60 -28.46 -18.64
N ALA A 241 7.47 -27.16 -18.36
CA ALA A 241 7.07 -26.66 -17.05
C ALA A 241 5.62 -27.07 -16.68
N ARG A 242 4.77 -27.33 -17.68
CA ARG A 242 3.33 -27.58 -17.55
C ARG A 242 2.57 -26.41 -16.92
N VAL A 243 3.06 -25.19 -17.16
CA VAL A 243 2.52 -23.92 -16.63
C VAL A 243 2.26 -22.93 -17.78
N GLY A 244 1.24 -22.10 -17.66
CA GLY A 244 0.99 -20.93 -18.51
C GLY A 244 -0.35 -20.93 -19.24
N TRP A 245 -0.52 -19.98 -20.16
CA TRP A 245 -1.79 -19.69 -20.79
C TRP A 245 -2.01 -20.43 -22.12
N LYS A 246 -3.19 -21.03 -22.26
CA LYS A 246 -3.71 -21.62 -23.50
C LYS A 246 -4.79 -20.73 -24.08
N VAL A 247 -4.70 -20.45 -25.38
CA VAL A 247 -5.67 -19.62 -26.12
C VAL A 247 -6.43 -20.46 -27.12
N ASP A 248 -7.72 -20.17 -27.33
CA ASP A 248 -8.57 -20.89 -28.28
C ASP A 248 -8.28 -20.52 -29.74
N ARG A 249 -8.01 -19.25 -30.02
CA ARG A 249 -7.68 -18.71 -31.36
C ARG A 249 -6.46 -17.79 -31.27
N ARG A 250 -5.68 -17.70 -32.37
CA ARG A 250 -4.47 -16.88 -32.41
C ARG A 250 -4.72 -15.40 -32.71
N VAL A 251 -5.76 -15.07 -33.47
CA VAL A 251 -5.98 -13.72 -34.02
C VAL A 251 -7.00 -12.91 -33.20
N ARG A 252 -8.09 -13.54 -32.77
CA ARG A 252 -9.10 -12.96 -31.86
C ARG A 252 -9.51 -14.02 -30.85
N PRO A 253 -8.73 -14.19 -29.77
CA PRO A 253 -9.05 -15.18 -28.76
C PRO A 253 -10.32 -14.76 -28.02
N THR A 254 -11.16 -15.73 -27.70
CA THR A 254 -12.36 -15.51 -26.87
C THR A 254 -12.32 -16.34 -25.60
N ARG A 255 -11.30 -17.20 -25.46
CA ARG A 255 -11.10 -18.05 -24.31
C ARG A 255 -9.62 -18.20 -24.02
N TRP A 256 -9.27 -17.88 -22.78
CA TRP A 256 -7.95 -18.10 -22.22
C TRP A 256 -8.08 -19.09 -21.07
N THR A 257 -7.15 -20.02 -20.98
CA THR A 257 -7.09 -20.99 -19.88
C THR A 257 -5.67 -21.05 -19.35
N HIS A 258 -5.44 -20.49 -18.17
CA HIS A 258 -4.23 -20.73 -17.41
C HIS A 258 -4.29 -22.14 -16.81
N VAL A 259 -3.16 -22.83 -16.87
CA VAL A 259 -2.96 -24.12 -16.21
C VAL A 259 -1.64 -24.04 -15.48
N ASP A 260 -1.64 -24.43 -14.21
CA ASP A 260 -0.42 -24.58 -13.42
C ASP A 260 -0.41 -25.97 -12.78
N ARG A 261 0.63 -26.75 -13.08
CA ARG A 261 0.87 -28.08 -12.51
C ARG A 261 2.22 -28.15 -11.78
N SER A 262 2.80 -27.00 -11.45
CA SER A 262 3.98 -26.91 -10.60
C SER A 262 3.67 -27.42 -9.19
N ALA A 263 4.72 -27.62 -8.39
CA ALA A 263 4.57 -28.06 -7.01
C ALA A 263 3.87 -27.00 -6.14
N SER A 264 4.04 -25.72 -6.48
CA SER A 264 3.58 -24.57 -5.69
C SER A 264 2.98 -23.49 -6.61
N PRO A 265 1.76 -23.70 -7.15
CA PRO A 265 1.07 -22.68 -7.94
C PRO A 265 0.82 -21.40 -7.14
N ALA A 266 0.87 -20.24 -7.78
CA ALA A 266 0.56 -18.95 -7.14
C ALA A 266 -0.85 -18.97 -6.52
N GLY A 267 -0.94 -18.74 -5.21
CA GLY A 267 -2.18 -18.85 -4.43
C GLY A 267 -2.89 -20.20 -4.56
N GLY A 268 -2.18 -21.28 -4.90
CA GLY A 268 -2.74 -22.59 -5.18
C GLY A 268 -3.52 -22.68 -6.50
N ILE A 269 -3.52 -21.64 -7.35
CA ILE A 269 -4.37 -21.55 -8.54
C ILE A 269 -3.87 -22.48 -9.66
N VAL A 270 -4.43 -23.67 -9.70
CA VAL A 270 -4.13 -24.68 -10.73
C VAL A 270 -4.80 -24.40 -12.08
N ARG A 271 -5.90 -23.63 -12.09
CA ARG A 271 -6.63 -23.32 -13.31
C ARG A 271 -7.43 -22.03 -13.19
N LEU A 272 -7.24 -21.13 -14.14
CA LEU A 272 -8.11 -19.98 -14.38
C LEU A 272 -8.59 -20.01 -15.83
N GLN A 273 -9.87 -19.76 -16.05
CA GLN A 273 -10.44 -19.65 -17.38
C GLN A 273 -11.21 -18.36 -17.53
N ILE A 274 -10.81 -17.57 -18.53
CA ILE A 274 -11.47 -16.33 -18.93
C ILE A 274 -12.19 -16.61 -20.24
N ARG A 275 -13.43 -16.11 -20.35
CA ARG A 275 -14.20 -16.15 -21.60
C ARG A 275 -14.76 -14.77 -21.90
N ASP A 276 -14.33 -14.21 -23.02
CA ASP A 276 -15.01 -13.07 -23.61
C ASP A 276 -16.35 -13.55 -24.20
N ARG A 277 -17.44 -12.98 -23.71
CA ARG A 277 -18.82 -13.24 -24.14
C ARG A 277 -19.48 -11.98 -24.69
N SER A 278 -18.69 -11.00 -25.11
CA SER A 278 -19.16 -9.75 -25.74
C SER A 278 -20.08 -9.99 -26.94
N SER A 279 -19.95 -11.14 -27.61
CA SER A 279 -20.84 -11.55 -28.70
C SER A 279 -22.27 -11.88 -28.26
N ARG A 280 -22.51 -12.13 -26.97
CA ARG A 280 -23.85 -12.39 -26.39
C ARG A 280 -24.39 -11.16 -25.69
N THR A 281 -23.54 -10.53 -24.89
CA THR A 281 -23.85 -9.33 -24.13
C THR A 281 -22.60 -8.46 -24.19
N PRO A 282 -22.64 -7.25 -24.79
CA PRO A 282 -21.47 -6.41 -24.97
C PRO A 282 -20.68 -6.25 -23.66
N GLY A 283 -19.35 -6.47 -23.71
CA GLY A 283 -18.47 -6.30 -22.54
C GLY A 283 -18.51 -7.42 -21.51
N LEU A 284 -19.36 -8.44 -21.67
CA LEU A 284 -19.50 -9.51 -20.69
C LEU A 284 -18.29 -10.46 -20.72
N VAL A 285 -17.59 -10.57 -19.59
CA VAL A 285 -16.45 -11.47 -19.40
C VAL A 285 -16.77 -12.47 -18.30
N GLY A 286 -16.70 -13.76 -18.60
CA GLY A 286 -16.93 -14.84 -17.63
C GLY A 286 -15.64 -15.43 -17.08
N LEU A 287 -15.61 -15.66 -15.77
CA LEU A 287 -14.45 -16.17 -15.04
C LEU A 287 -14.79 -17.49 -14.35
N VAL A 288 -13.86 -18.43 -14.40
CA VAL A 288 -13.90 -19.68 -13.62
C VAL A 288 -12.50 -20.00 -13.14
N LEU A 289 -12.31 -20.00 -11.82
CA LEU A 289 -11.04 -20.25 -11.16
C LEU A 289 -11.16 -21.48 -10.26
N ARG A 290 -10.08 -22.26 -10.22
CA ARG A 290 -9.90 -23.39 -9.31
C ARG A 290 -8.50 -23.35 -8.74
N ALA A 291 -8.43 -23.44 -7.43
CA ALA A 291 -7.21 -23.54 -6.67
C ALA A 291 -7.23 -24.79 -5.78
N ARG A 292 -6.05 -25.34 -5.53
CA ARG A 292 -5.82 -26.57 -4.77
C ARG A 292 -4.52 -26.42 -3.99
N LYS A 293 -4.41 -27.20 -2.92
CA LYS A 293 -3.22 -27.21 -2.07
C LYS A 293 -2.85 -25.82 -1.54
N GLY A 294 -3.87 -25.03 -1.19
CA GLY A 294 -3.69 -23.71 -0.61
C GLY A 294 -4.00 -23.71 0.88
N SER A 295 -3.79 -22.57 1.50
CA SER A 295 -4.29 -22.26 2.85
C SER A 295 -5.15 -21.01 2.72
N TYR A 296 -6.45 -21.13 2.96
CA TYR A 296 -7.41 -20.03 2.79
C TYR A 296 -8.08 -19.72 4.14
N PRO A 297 -7.45 -18.88 4.99
CA PRO A 297 -7.97 -18.61 6.31
C PRO A 297 -9.32 -17.88 6.20
N VAL A 298 -10.38 -18.50 6.70
CA VAL A 298 -11.72 -17.88 6.76
C VAL A 298 -12.33 -18.09 8.14
N SER A 299 -12.99 -17.04 8.65
CA SER A 299 -13.69 -17.13 9.92
C SER A 299 -15.06 -17.78 9.75
N SER A 300 -15.44 -18.63 10.70
CA SER A 300 -16.80 -19.18 10.79
C SER A 300 -17.80 -18.22 11.41
N THR A 301 -17.34 -17.16 12.10
CA THR A 301 -18.18 -16.17 12.80
C THR A 301 -18.50 -14.95 11.94
N ASP A 302 -17.60 -14.57 11.02
CA ASP A 302 -17.85 -13.54 10.01
C ASP A 302 -17.25 -13.98 8.66
N PRO A 303 -18.01 -14.70 7.83
CA PRO A 303 -17.56 -15.14 6.51
C PRO A 303 -17.74 -14.06 5.45
N SER A 304 -17.81 -12.78 5.82
CA SER A 304 -17.92 -11.69 4.85
C SER A 304 -16.61 -11.57 4.06
N LEU A 305 -16.70 -11.77 2.75
CA LEU A 305 -15.55 -11.84 1.84
C LEU A 305 -15.69 -10.84 0.71
N ASP A 306 -14.57 -10.28 0.32
CA ASP A 306 -14.42 -9.41 -0.83
C ASP A 306 -13.49 -10.08 -1.83
N ALA A 307 -13.98 -10.39 -3.03
CA ALA A 307 -13.18 -11.01 -4.08
C ALA A 307 -12.99 -10.02 -5.24
N GLU A 308 -11.74 -9.78 -5.60
CA GLU A 308 -11.33 -8.89 -6.67
C GLU A 308 -10.54 -9.67 -7.73
N VAL A 309 -10.86 -9.43 -9.00
CA VAL A 309 -10.13 -9.97 -10.14
C VAL A 309 -9.67 -8.81 -11.01
N VAL A 310 -8.37 -8.79 -11.25
CA VAL A 310 -7.71 -7.82 -12.12
C VAL A 310 -7.27 -8.54 -13.39
N LEU A 311 -7.90 -8.25 -14.52
CA LEU A 311 -7.57 -8.86 -15.82
C LEU A 311 -6.44 -8.14 -16.54
N ASN A 312 -6.29 -6.84 -16.30
CA ASN A 312 -5.18 -6.05 -16.81
C ASN A 312 -4.74 -5.05 -15.74
N PRO A 313 -3.54 -5.21 -15.17
CA PRO A 313 -3.04 -4.35 -14.11
C PRO A 313 -2.75 -2.91 -14.56
N THR A 314 -2.72 -2.63 -15.85
CA THR A 314 -2.33 -1.30 -16.37
C THR A 314 -3.48 -0.57 -17.07
N GLN A 315 -4.68 -1.14 -17.09
CA GLN A 315 -5.78 -0.67 -17.96
C GLN A 315 -7.17 -0.75 -17.30
N GLY A 316 -7.24 -0.84 -15.97
CA GLY A 316 -8.51 -0.75 -15.22
C GLY A 316 -9.54 -1.85 -15.51
N GLN A 317 -9.13 -3.00 -16.06
CA GLN A 317 -10.04 -4.10 -16.40
C GLN A 317 -10.25 -4.99 -15.19
N CYS A 318 -11.17 -4.61 -14.31
CA CYS A 318 -11.33 -5.22 -13.00
C CYS A 318 -12.77 -5.54 -12.65
N GLY A 319 -12.96 -6.55 -11.82
CA GLY A 319 -14.26 -6.87 -11.25
C GLY A 319 -14.17 -7.24 -9.79
N ARG A 320 -15.24 -6.93 -9.04
CA ARG A 320 -15.36 -7.18 -7.60
C ARG A 320 -16.66 -7.89 -7.28
N ALA A 321 -16.59 -8.85 -6.39
CA ALA A 321 -17.71 -9.57 -5.82
C ALA A 321 -17.66 -9.43 -4.30
N VAL A 322 -18.71 -8.84 -3.74
CA VAL A 322 -18.87 -8.75 -2.29
C VAL A 322 -19.82 -9.86 -1.84
N PHE A 323 -19.34 -10.71 -0.94
CA PHE A 323 -20.14 -11.73 -0.29
C PHE A 323 -20.34 -11.33 1.17
N LEU A 324 -21.58 -11.02 1.53
CA LEU A 324 -21.93 -10.68 2.90
C LEU A 324 -22.25 -11.96 3.68
N ALA A 325 -22.12 -11.93 5.00
CA ALA A 325 -22.48 -13.05 5.88
C ALA A 325 -23.78 -13.82 5.49
N PRO A 326 -24.93 -13.18 5.16
CA PRO A 326 -26.14 -13.93 4.77
C PRO A 326 -26.03 -14.68 3.42
N SER A 327 -25.12 -14.26 2.54
CA SER A 327 -24.89 -14.90 1.24
C SER A 327 -23.81 -16.00 1.30
N CYS A 328 -23.16 -16.14 2.46
CA CYS A 328 -22.18 -17.16 2.79
C CYS A 328 -22.72 -18.16 3.80
N ARG A 329 -22.57 -19.45 3.50
CA ARG A 329 -22.96 -20.54 4.40
C ARG A 329 -21.74 -21.40 4.72
N PHE A 330 -21.36 -21.41 5.98
CA PHE A 330 -20.35 -22.33 6.50
C PHE A 330 -21.01 -23.67 6.88
N SER A 331 -20.41 -24.78 6.43
CA SER A 331 -20.80 -26.14 6.80
C SER A 331 -19.65 -26.79 7.56
N SER A 332 -19.76 -26.84 8.88
CA SER A 332 -18.77 -27.50 9.76
C SER A 332 -18.66 -28.99 9.49
N ARG A 333 -19.75 -29.67 9.13
CA ARG A 333 -19.72 -31.12 8.80
C ARG A 333 -18.97 -31.43 7.50
N ALA A 334 -18.92 -30.48 6.57
CA ALA A 334 -18.26 -30.65 5.28
C ALA A 334 -16.94 -29.88 5.19
N SER A 335 -16.57 -29.12 6.24
CA SER A 335 -15.41 -28.22 6.27
C SER A 335 -15.37 -27.28 5.06
N VAL A 336 -16.54 -26.74 4.69
CA VAL A 336 -16.77 -25.99 3.44
C VAL A 336 -17.51 -24.69 3.71
N LEU A 337 -17.01 -23.61 3.15
CA LEU A 337 -17.68 -22.33 3.00
C LEU A 337 -18.22 -22.18 1.57
N GLU A 338 -19.51 -21.90 1.41
CA GLU A 338 -20.11 -21.57 0.11
C GLU A 338 -20.75 -20.18 0.16
N CYS A 339 -20.31 -19.28 -0.71
CA CYS A 339 -20.86 -17.95 -0.90
C CYS A 339 -21.48 -17.80 -2.29
N ARG A 340 -22.61 -17.10 -2.37
CA ARG A 340 -23.39 -16.86 -3.59
C ARG A 340 -23.85 -15.41 -3.66
#